data_AF-A0A1F5VK16-F1
#
_entry.id   AF-A0A1F5VK16-F1
#
_cell.length_a   1.000
_cell.length_b   1.000
_cell.length_c   1.000
_cell.angle_alpha   90.00
_cell.angle_beta   90.00
_cell.angle_gamma   90.00
#
_symmetry.space_group_name_H-M   'P 1'
#
loop_
_entity.id
_entity.type
_entity.pdbx_description
1 polymer ?
#
loop_
_entity_poly.entity_id
_entity_poly.type
_entity_poly.pdbx_seq_one_letter_code
_entity_poly.pdbx_strand_id
1 'polypeptide(L)'
;MWFPFKRVCCQCTFCGQKWYIPARRIRSFERLPNIKKAEPFIWECHYCHEGVVIPRPYKNIYGQLVRIDPKKLKPGTKIAHF
;
A
#
# COMPACT_ATOMS: atom_id res chain seq x y z
N MET A 1 14.66 -7.83 -13.56
CA MET A 1 13.39 -8.40 -14.07
C MET A 1 12.23 -8.03 -13.15
N TRP A 2 11.19 -7.37 -13.64
CA TRP A 2 9.99 -7.02 -12.85
C TRP A 2 8.96 -8.16 -12.94
N PHE A 3 8.56 -8.71 -11.80
CA PHE A 3 7.60 -9.82 -11.74
C PHE A 3 6.20 -9.28 -11.41
N PRO A 4 5.28 -9.16 -12.39
CA PRO A 4 3.94 -8.60 -12.19
C PRO A 4 3.08 -9.41 -11.19
N PHE A 5 3.38 -10.70 -11.04
CA PHE A 5 2.72 -11.62 -10.11
C PHE A 5 3.33 -11.63 -8.71
N LYS A 6 4.42 -10.88 -8.48
CA LYS A 6 5.02 -10.80 -7.15
C LYS A 6 3.99 -10.22 -6.19
N ARG A 7 3.60 -11.00 -5.20
CA ARG A 7 2.67 -10.56 -4.17
C ARG A 7 3.42 -9.72 -3.14
N VAL A 8 2.88 -8.55 -2.86
CA VAL A 8 3.33 -7.68 -1.78
C VAL A 8 2.52 -8.05 -0.55
N CYS A 9 3.23 -8.43 0.51
CA CYS A 9 2.62 -8.65 1.81
C CYS A 9 2.23 -7.30 2.39
N CYS A 10 0.96 -7.15 2.73
CA CYS A 10 0.44 -5.98 3.41
C CYS A 10 -0.12 -6.43 4.75
N GLN A 11 0.08 -5.61 5.77
CA GLN A 11 -0.34 -5.91 7.13
C GLN A 11 -1.13 -4.74 7.70
N CYS A 12 -2.26 -5.04 8.34
CA CYS A 12 -3.01 -4.06 9.10
C CYS A 12 -2.22 -3.63 10.35
N THR A 13 -2.19 -2.32 10.60
CA THR A 13 -1.55 -1.73 11.77
C THR A 13 -2.35 -1.92 13.06
N PHE A 14 -3.64 -2.22 12.96
CA PHE A 14 -4.54 -2.35 14.11
C PHE A 14 -4.79 -3.82 14.48
N CYS A 15 -5.45 -4.59 13.61
CA CYS A 15 -5.76 -6.00 13.89
C CYS A 15 -4.60 -6.96 13.55
N GLY A 16 -3.52 -6.48 12.94
CA GLY A 16 -2.37 -7.30 12.57
C GLY A 16 -2.60 -8.26 11.40
N GLN A 17 -3.81 -8.27 10.81
CA GLN A 17 -4.16 -9.19 9.73
C GLN A 17 -3.27 -8.95 8.50
N LYS A 18 -2.77 -10.04 7.92
CA LYS A 18 -1.88 -10.03 6.76
C LYS A 18 -2.61 -10.49 5.52
N TRP A 19 -2.32 -9.85 4.40
CA TRP A 19 -2.80 -10.27 3.10
C TRP A 19 -1.78 -9.98 2.00
N TYR A 20 -1.98 -10.60 0.85
CA TYR A 20 -1.02 -10.59 -0.24
C TYR A 20 -1.64 -9.99 -1.49
N ILE A 21 -1.24 -8.78 -1.84
CA ILE A 21 -1.77 -8.08 -3.02
C ILE A 21 -0.75 -8.21 -4.17
N PRO A 22 -1.17 -8.63 -5.38
CA PRO A 22 -0.29 -8.62 -6.53
C PRO A 22 0.27 -7.23 -6.82
N ALA A 23 1.57 -7.12 -7.08
CA ALA A 23 2.22 -5.85 -7.40
C ALA A 23 1.57 -5.14 -8.61
N ARG A 24 1.02 -5.89 -9.57
CA ARG A 24 0.21 -5.34 -10.67
C ARG A 24 -0.99 -4.54 -10.17
N ARG A 25 -1.71 -5.05 -9.15
CA ARG A 25 -2.89 -4.38 -8.59
C ARG A 25 -2.48 -3.08 -7.90
N ILE A 26 -1.40 -3.10 -7.11
CA ILE A 26 -0.83 -1.91 -6.49
C ILE A 26 -0.48 -0.86 -7.54
N ARG A 27 0.16 -1.25 -8.65
CA ARG A 27 0.45 -0.31 -9.75
C ARG A 27 -0.79 0.26 -10.42
N SER A 28 -1.82 -0.54 -10.64
CA SER A 28 -3.10 -0.04 -11.17
C SER A 28 -3.69 1.00 -10.22
N PHE A 29 -3.60 0.77 -8.91
CA PHE A 29 -4.03 1.74 -7.91
C PHE A 29 -3.08 2.92 -7.72
N GLU A 30 -1.79 2.82 -8.04
CA GLU A 30 -0.92 4.01 -8.09
C GLU A 30 -1.30 4.92 -9.27
N ARG A 31 -1.80 4.33 -10.36
CA ARG A 31 -2.18 5.06 -11.58
C ARG A 31 -3.55 5.74 -11.49
N LEU A 32 -4.53 5.11 -10.83
CA LEU A 32 -5.92 5.60 -10.81
C LEU A 32 -6.11 6.94 -10.05
N PRO A 33 -5.61 7.13 -8.82
CA PRO A 33 -5.91 8.31 -8.01
C PRO A 33 -4.92 9.47 -8.19
N ASN A 34 -4.08 9.45 -9.23
CA ASN A 34 -3.01 10.44 -9.44
C ASN A 34 -2.19 10.67 -8.16
N ILE A 35 -1.86 9.57 -7.46
CA ILE A 35 -1.09 9.60 -6.21
C ILE A 35 0.26 10.23 -6.55
N LYS A 36 0.63 11.28 -5.82
CA LYS A 36 1.85 12.02 -6.13
C LYS A 36 3.05 11.09 -5.98
N LYS A 37 4.10 11.34 -6.76
CA LYS A 37 5.39 10.64 -6.64
C LYS A 37 5.79 10.58 -5.16
N ALA A 38 6.10 9.37 -4.68
CA ALA A 38 6.53 9.05 -3.31
C ALA A 38 5.43 9.07 -2.22
N GLU A 39 4.15 9.26 -2.56
CA GLU A 39 3.08 9.03 -1.59
C GLU A 39 2.78 7.53 -1.46
N PRO A 40 2.68 7.02 -0.24
CA PRO A 40 2.39 5.61 -0.01
C PRO A 40 0.92 5.32 -0.27
N PHE A 41 0.65 4.25 -1.02
CA PHE A 41 -0.73 3.80 -1.21
C PHE A 41 -1.18 2.96 -0.02
N ILE A 42 -2.10 3.51 0.76
CA ILE A 42 -2.61 2.94 2.01
C ILE A 42 -4.07 2.57 1.83
N TRP A 43 -4.46 1.45 2.41
CA TRP A 43 -5.77 0.85 2.27
C TRP A 43 -6.41 0.80 3.65
N GLU A 44 -7.71 0.97 3.73
CA GLU A 44 -8.44 0.63 4.95
C GLU A 44 -8.43 -0.90 5.17
N CYS A 45 -8.43 -1.31 6.43
CA CYS A 45 -8.51 -2.73 6.76
C CYS A 45 -9.92 -3.26 6.52
N HIS A 46 -10.10 -4.14 5.54
CA HIS A 46 -11.40 -4.80 5.29
C HIS A 46 -11.87 -5.72 6.44
N TYR A 47 -11.03 -6.03 7.42
CA TYR A 47 -11.44 -6.89 8.55
C TYR A 47 -11.90 -6.07 9.75
N CYS A 48 -11.11 -5.08 10.17
CA CYS A 48 -11.45 -4.29 11.35
C CYS A 48 -12.06 -2.93 11.01
N HIS A 49 -11.96 -2.45 9.77
CA HIS A 49 -12.37 -1.12 9.31
C HIS A 49 -11.82 0.07 10.13
N GLU A 50 -11.03 -0.18 11.17
CA GLU A 50 -10.45 0.83 12.06
C GLU A 50 -8.97 1.10 11.74
N GLY A 51 -8.28 0.10 11.18
CA GLY A 51 -6.87 0.17 10.88
C GLY A 51 -6.59 0.44 9.41
N VAL A 52 -5.34 0.79 9.12
CA VAL A 52 -4.84 0.88 7.75
C VAL A 52 -3.88 -0.26 7.45
N VAL A 53 -3.83 -0.67 6.19
CA VAL A 53 -2.98 -1.75 5.73
C VAL A 53 -1.82 -1.20 4.95
N ILE A 54 -0.65 -1.55 5.46
CA ILE A 54 0.62 -1.04 4.97
C ILE A 54 1.34 -2.17 4.23
N PRO A 55 1.69 -1.96 2.95
CA PRO A 55 2.53 -2.89 2.23
C PRO A 55 3.96 -2.90 2.80
N ARG A 56 4.59 -4.08 2.81
CA ARG A 56 6.04 -4.21 2.95
C ARG A 56 6.75 -3.41 1.84
N PRO A 57 8.04 -3.06 2.03
CA PRO A 57 8.81 -2.29 1.05
C PRO A 57 8.65 -2.85 -0.37
N TYR A 58 8.19 -2.00 -1.29
CA TYR A 58 7.93 -2.39 -2.67
C TYR A 58 8.45 -1.33 -3.65
N LYS A 59 8.67 -1.73 -4.90
CA LYS A 59 9.03 -0.78 -5.96
C LYS A 59 7.77 -0.24 -6.62
N ASN A 60 7.58 1.07 -6.60
CA ASN A 60 6.43 1.73 -7.23
C ASN A 60 6.50 1.70 -8.78
N ILE A 61 5.51 2.31 -9.45
CA ILE A 61 5.52 2.50 -10.91
C ILE A 61 6.74 3.26 -11.42
N TYR A 62 7.34 4.14 -10.61
CA TYR A 62 8.53 4.93 -10.94
C TYR A 62 9.85 4.20 -10.66
N GLY A 63 9.80 2.94 -10.20
CA GLY A 63 10.99 2.14 -9.88
C GLY A 63 11.65 2.47 -8.54
N GLN A 64 11.09 3.40 -7.77
CA GLN A 64 11.58 3.80 -6.47
C GLN A 64 11.13 2.82 -5.38
N LEU A 65 12.00 2.53 -4.43
CA LEU A 65 11.67 1.71 -3.27
C LEU A 65 10.85 2.54 -2.28
N VAL A 66 9.57 2.25 -2.17
CA VAL A 66 8.67 2.87 -1.20
C VAL A 66 8.76 2.06 0.09
N ARG A 67 9.13 2.73 1.18
CA ARG A 67 9.10 2.21 2.55
C ARG A 67 8.10 3.04 3.34
N ILE A 68 7.18 2.37 4.01
CA ILE A 68 6.12 3.02 4.77
C ILE A 68 6.34 2.65 6.23
N ASP A 69 6.65 3.64 7.03
CA ASP A 69 6.66 3.49 8.47
C ASP A 69 5.25 3.76 9.01
N PRO A 70 4.61 2.78 9.68
CA PRO A 70 3.28 2.96 10.27
C PRO A 70 3.19 4.16 11.21
N LYS A 71 4.30 4.46 11.90
CA LYS A 71 4.41 5.54 12.88
C LYS A 71 4.64 6.93 12.25
N LYS A 72 4.93 7.00 10.95
CA LYS A 72 5.20 8.26 10.22
C LYS A 72 4.14 8.58 9.17
N LEU A 73 2.97 7.94 9.26
CA LEU A 73 1.84 8.28 8.40
C LEU A 73 1.47 9.74 8.64
N LYS A 74 1.65 10.58 7.62
CA LYS A 74 1.28 11.99 7.71
C LYS A 74 -0.25 12.07 7.83
N PRO A 75 -0.79 12.89 8.76
CA PRO A 75 -2.21 13.19 8.76
C PRO A 75 -2.58 13.82 7.41
N GLY A 76 -3.60 13.27 6.74
CA GLY A 76 -3.98 13.66 5.38
C GLY A 76 -3.46 12.75 4.25
N THR A 77 -2.75 11.66 4.56
CA THR A 77 -2.43 10.64 3.54
C THR A 77 -3.72 10.05 3.00
N LYS A 78 -3.90 10.03 1.67
CA LYS A 78 -5.12 9.50 1.05
C LYS A 78 -5.23 8.00 1.33
N ILE A 79 -6.26 7.63 2.08
CA ILE A 79 -6.62 6.23 2.33
C ILE A 79 -7.62 5.84 1.24
N ALA A 80 -7.33 4.76 0.52
CA ALA A 80 -8.30 4.16 -0.37
C ALA A 80 -9.27 3.30 0.44
N HIS A 81 -10.56 3.64 0.36
CA HIS A 81 -11.66 2.80 0.82
C HIS A 81 -12.02 1.82 -0.30
N PHE A 82 -12.18 0.54 0.04
CA PHE A 82 -12.55 -0.53 -0.90
C PHE A 82 -13.86 -1.17 -0.49
#